data_AF-R1E5U7-F1
#
_entry.id   AF-R1E5U7-F1
#
_cell.length_a   1.000
_cell.length_b   1.000
_cell.length_c   1.000
_cell.angle_alpha   90.00
_cell.angle_beta   90.00
_cell.angle_gamma   90.00
#
_symmetry.space_group_name_H-M   'P 1'
#
loop_
_entity.id
_entity.type
_entity.pdbx_description
1 polymer ?
#
loop_
_entity_poly.entity_id
_entity_poly.type
_entity_poly.pdbx_seq_one_letter_code
_entity_poly.pdbx_strand_id
1 'polypeptide(L)'
;MHFHSVTAVVLGALALTCAAKDHQKSANGTQHEVNQTVAACHQYNKLTALSDIAANQTKATEFLDKAKNQTKAQSELDGAADKLKTMEANTTLVSTCNVINAHHELKSSCKKMAKLQKLSDASTNATLKQELLDKSKNDTKIEAKIAAAAAKLQTMTSNTTLVSECDAIAQAKEAQNANKGTSSSSSSSASASPSASSTSAAEALAVGKVAFGLLTAMALGAVTIL
;
A
#
# COMPACT_ATOMS: atom_id res chain seq x y z
N MET A 1 4.40 31.66 1.75
CA MET A 1 3.75 30.43 1.26
C MET A 1 4.31 30.15 -0.13
N HIS A 2 5.41 29.40 -0.21
CA HIS A 2 6.02 29.04 -1.49
C HIS A 2 5.39 27.74 -1.99
N PHE A 3 4.47 27.86 -2.94
CA PHE A 3 4.04 26.72 -3.75
C PHE A 3 5.18 26.41 -4.72
N HIS A 4 6.05 25.47 -4.34
CA HIS A 4 6.91 24.83 -5.32
C HIS A 4 6.01 23.99 -6.24
N SER A 5 5.82 24.53 -7.44
CA SER A 5 5.38 23.82 -8.62
C SER A 5 6.34 22.66 -8.88
N VAL A 6 6.04 21.48 -8.33
CA VAL A 6 6.75 20.25 -8.67
C VAL A 6 6.09 19.71 -9.93
N THR A 7 6.76 20.04 -11.02
CA THR A 7 6.60 19.56 -12.37
C THR A 7 6.26 18.07 -12.42
N ALA A 8 5.23 17.77 -13.20
CA ALA A 8 4.90 16.45 -13.69
C ALA A 8 6.10 15.84 -14.45
N VAL A 9 6.99 15.16 -13.75
CA VAL A 9 7.98 14.23 -14.31
C VAL A 9 8.22 13.14 -13.28
N VAL A 10 7.54 12.00 -13.44
CA VAL A 10 7.99 10.59 -13.31
C VAL A 10 6.70 9.74 -13.34
N LEU A 11 6.06 9.71 -14.50
CA LEU A 11 5.07 8.68 -14.87
C LEU A 11 5.71 7.88 -16.00
N GLY A 12 6.68 7.06 -15.63
CA GLY A 12 7.48 6.29 -16.57
C GLY A 12 8.24 5.19 -15.84
N ALA A 13 7.67 3.99 -15.88
CA ALA A 13 8.32 2.71 -15.59
C ALA A 13 8.88 2.48 -14.17
N LEU A 14 7.98 2.28 -13.19
CA LEU A 14 8.24 1.36 -12.09
C LEU A 14 7.13 0.32 -12.06
N ALA A 15 7.22 -0.64 -12.97
CA ALA A 15 6.62 -1.96 -12.75
C ALA A 15 7.43 -2.67 -11.64
N LEU A 16 7.38 -2.14 -10.42
CA LEU A 16 7.62 -2.97 -9.25
C LEU A 16 6.39 -3.86 -9.15
N THR A 17 6.60 -5.14 -9.42
CA THR A 17 5.70 -6.20 -9.00
C THR A 17 5.49 -6.11 -7.49
N CYS A 18 4.54 -5.30 -7.06
CA CYS A 18 4.00 -5.34 -5.70
C CYS A 18 3.17 -6.61 -5.57
N ALA A 19 3.87 -7.73 -5.36
CA ALA A 19 3.28 -8.95 -4.84
C ALA A 19 2.80 -8.68 -3.40
N ALA A 20 1.60 -8.13 -3.27
CA ALA A 20 0.88 -8.08 -2.00
C ALA A 20 0.22 -9.44 -1.76
N LYS A 21 0.71 -10.22 -0.79
CA LYS A 21 -0.18 -11.08 0.02
C LYS A 21 0.43 -11.37 1.39
N ASP A 22 -0.32 -10.95 2.41
CA ASP A 22 -0.04 -11.15 3.82
C ASP A 22 -0.62 -12.48 4.33
N HIS A 23 0.01 -12.97 5.40
CA HIS A 23 -0.28 -14.18 6.19
C HIS A 23 0.00 -15.56 5.56
N GLN A 24 1.29 -15.88 5.38
CA GLN A 24 1.74 -17.27 5.54
C GLN A 24 3.11 -17.27 6.23
N LYS A 25 3.19 -17.89 7.42
CA LYS A 25 4.47 -18.29 8.02
C LYS A 25 5.13 -19.28 7.06
N SER A 26 6.02 -18.81 6.20
CA SER A 26 6.99 -19.64 5.51
C SER A 26 8.24 -18.81 5.30
N ALA A 27 9.29 -19.23 6.00
CA ALA A 27 10.62 -18.65 5.92
C ALA A 27 11.19 -18.91 4.51
N ASN A 28 11.26 -17.87 3.67
CA ASN A 28 12.16 -17.84 2.53
C ASN A 28 12.50 -16.38 2.16
N GLY A 29 13.79 -16.10 1.93
CA GLY A 29 14.47 -14.82 2.20
C GLY A 29 13.93 -13.54 1.55
N THR A 30 13.14 -13.61 0.48
CA THR A 30 12.65 -12.42 -0.26
C THR A 30 11.48 -11.69 0.40
N GLN A 31 10.66 -12.36 1.21
CA GLN A 31 9.56 -11.70 1.92
C GLN A 31 10.01 -10.93 3.17
N HIS A 32 11.14 -11.35 3.75
CA HIS A 32 11.70 -10.70 4.92
C HIS A 32 12.20 -9.29 4.59
N GLU A 33 12.86 -9.14 3.44
CA GLU A 33 13.44 -7.87 2.98
C GLU A 33 12.38 -6.82 2.59
N VAL A 34 11.30 -7.24 1.92
CA VAL A 34 10.17 -6.36 1.59
C VAL A 34 9.46 -5.90 2.87
N ASN A 35 9.27 -6.79 3.85
CA ASN A 35 8.64 -6.44 5.11
C ASN A 35 9.52 -5.48 5.94
N GLN A 36 10.83 -5.71 5.97
CA GLN A 36 11.78 -4.79 6.61
C GLN A 36 11.78 -3.41 5.96
N THR A 37 11.75 -3.34 4.63
CA THR A 37 11.70 -2.06 3.91
C THR A 37 10.40 -1.30 4.23
N VAL A 38 9.26 -2.00 4.23
CA VAL A 38 7.96 -1.40 4.63
C VAL A 38 7.99 -0.92 6.08
N ALA A 39 8.59 -1.68 6.99
CA ALA A 39 8.74 -1.29 8.39
C ALA A 39 9.64 -0.04 8.54
N ALA A 40 10.75 0.01 7.80
CA ALA A 40 11.62 1.19 7.74
C ALA A 40 10.86 2.41 7.20
N CYS A 41 10.05 2.26 6.15
CA CYS A 41 9.25 3.36 5.63
C CYS A 41 8.15 3.82 6.59
N HIS A 42 7.55 2.90 7.35
CA HIS A 42 6.62 3.26 8.42
C HIS A 42 7.32 4.04 9.53
N GLN A 43 8.54 3.64 9.91
CA GLN A 43 9.35 4.37 10.88
C GLN A 43 9.74 5.75 10.36
N TYR A 44 10.15 5.85 9.08
CA TYR A 44 10.45 7.11 8.40
C TYR A 44 9.26 8.07 8.52
N ASN A 45 8.06 7.67 8.10
CA ASN A 45 6.86 8.52 8.19
C ASN A 45 6.50 8.91 9.62
N LYS A 46 6.67 7.99 10.57
CA LYS A 46 6.42 8.29 11.98
C LYS A 46 7.36 9.41 12.45
N LEU A 47 8.64 9.32 12.10
CA LEU A 47 9.64 10.32 12.44
C LEU A 47 9.38 11.65 11.71
N THR A 48 8.95 11.63 10.44
CA THR A 48 8.52 12.83 9.71
C THR A 48 7.38 13.53 10.44
N ALA A 49 6.34 12.79 10.79
CA ALA A 49 5.19 13.34 11.51
C ALA A 49 5.56 13.88 12.90
N LEU A 50 6.44 13.19 13.63
CA LEU A 50 6.94 13.67 14.92
C LEU A 50 7.80 14.93 14.77
N SER A 51 8.65 15.00 13.75
CA SER A 51 9.46 16.19 13.44
C SER A 51 8.57 17.39 13.10
N ASP A 52 7.50 17.19 12.31
CA ASP A 52 6.53 18.23 11.99
C ASP A 52 5.75 18.72 13.22
N ILE A 53 5.45 17.81 14.15
CA ILE A 53 4.82 18.14 15.43
C ILE A 53 5.80 18.94 16.30
N ALA A 54 7.05 18.48 16.42
CA ALA A 54 8.08 19.15 17.22
C ALA A 54 8.37 20.57 16.72
N ALA A 55 8.33 20.79 15.39
CA ALA A 55 8.49 22.10 14.78
C ALA A 55 7.31 23.07 15.03
N ASN A 56 6.19 22.60 15.59
CA ASN A 56 5.02 23.42 15.91
C ASN A 56 4.67 23.31 17.39
N GLN A 57 4.98 24.36 18.16
CA GLN A 57 4.82 24.37 19.62
C GLN A 57 3.41 23.98 20.08
N THR A 58 2.35 24.48 19.42
CA THR A 58 0.96 24.14 19.77
C THR A 58 0.66 22.66 19.55
N LYS A 59 1.10 22.08 18.42
CA LYS A 59 0.91 20.65 18.13
C LYS A 59 1.74 19.79 19.07
N ALA A 60 2.95 20.22 19.43
CA ALA A 60 3.79 19.52 20.39
C ALA A 60 3.11 19.44 21.76
N THR A 61 2.58 20.55 22.27
CA THR A 61 1.80 20.56 23.52
C THR A 61 0.58 19.65 23.43
N GLU A 62 -0.24 19.76 22.38
CA GLU A 62 -1.42 18.91 22.20
C GLU A 62 -1.08 17.41 22.12
N PHE A 63 0.03 17.08 21.46
CA PHE A 63 0.53 15.71 21.36
C PHE A 63 0.93 15.16 22.74
N LEU A 64 1.63 15.95 23.54
CA LEU A 64 2.06 15.59 24.89
C LEU A 64 0.88 15.47 25.86
N ASP A 65 -0.12 16.35 25.77
CA ASP A 65 -1.31 16.30 26.63
C ASP A 65 -2.16 15.05 26.37
N LYS A 66 -2.17 14.57 25.13
CA LYS A 66 -2.87 13.32 24.75
C LYS A 66 -2.03 12.07 24.98
N ALA A 67 -0.74 12.20 25.25
CA ALA A 67 0.15 11.07 25.40
C ALA A 67 -0.09 10.36 26.74
N LYS A 68 -0.33 9.04 26.69
CA LYS A 68 -0.43 8.21 27.91
C LYS A 68 0.85 8.23 28.75
N ASN A 69 2.00 8.45 28.12
CA ASN A 69 3.29 8.59 28.77
C ASN A 69 4.00 9.81 28.17
N GLN A 70 3.91 10.94 28.87
CA GLN A 70 4.44 12.22 28.38
C GLN A 70 5.96 12.20 28.25
N THR A 71 6.68 11.58 29.19
CA THR A 71 8.14 11.49 29.16
C THR A 71 8.64 10.72 27.93
N LYS A 72 8.00 9.59 27.59
CA LYS A 72 8.34 8.83 26.37
C LYS A 72 7.99 9.62 25.10
N ALA A 73 6.84 10.29 25.09
CA ALA A 73 6.41 11.10 23.96
C ALA A 73 7.33 12.30 23.71
N GLN A 74 7.77 12.97 24.78
CA GLN A 74 8.75 14.05 24.73
C GLN A 74 10.08 13.55 24.17
N SER A 75 10.61 12.44 24.69
CA SER A 75 11.86 11.85 24.17
C SER A 75 11.75 11.43 22.70
N GLU A 76 10.59 10.92 22.25
CA GLU A 76 10.36 10.61 20.84
C GLU A 76 10.29 11.87 19.96
N LEU A 77 9.71 12.97 20.46
CA LEU A 77 9.69 14.27 19.77
C LEU A 77 11.10 14.86 19.63
N ASP A 78 11.84 14.94 20.74
CA ASP A 78 13.17 15.55 20.78
C ASP A 78 14.16 14.79 19.89
N GLY A 79 14.07 13.45 19.86
CA GLY A 79 14.95 12.61 19.03
C GLY A 79 14.45 12.37 17.60
N ALA A 80 13.28 12.91 17.21
CA ALA A 80 12.70 12.62 15.91
C ALA A 80 13.54 13.18 14.75
N ALA A 81 13.97 14.44 14.87
CA ALA A 81 14.71 15.13 13.82
C ALA A 81 16.07 14.46 13.52
N ASP A 82 16.81 14.05 14.55
CA ASP A 82 18.12 13.39 14.38
C ASP A 82 17.99 12.00 13.74
N LYS A 83 16.99 11.23 14.17
CA LYS A 83 16.70 9.91 13.59
C LYS A 83 16.22 10.04 12.15
N LEU A 84 15.38 11.04 11.86
CA LEU A 84 14.93 11.34 10.51
C LEU A 84 16.13 11.65 9.61
N LYS A 85 16.99 12.59 10.03
CA LYS A 85 18.21 12.97 9.29
C LYS A 85 19.13 11.77 9.02
N THR A 86 19.24 10.86 9.98
CA THR A 86 19.99 9.60 9.81
C THR A 86 19.37 8.70 8.75
N MET A 87 18.04 8.57 8.72
CA MET A 87 17.35 7.79 7.70
C MET A 87 17.41 8.45 6.32
N GLU A 88 17.36 9.78 6.26
CA GLU A 88 17.43 10.57 5.02
C GLU A 88 18.79 10.50 4.33
N ALA A 89 19.86 10.19 5.08
CA ALA A 89 21.17 9.95 4.52
C ALA A 89 21.19 8.75 3.55
N ASN A 90 20.23 7.83 3.66
CA ASN A 90 20.04 6.75 2.69
C ASN A 90 19.01 7.16 1.63
N THR A 91 19.49 7.80 0.56
CA THR A 91 18.63 8.35 -0.51
C THR A 91 17.82 7.26 -1.23
N THR A 92 18.37 6.05 -1.40
CA THR A 92 17.65 4.90 -1.96
C THR A 92 16.46 4.49 -1.10
N LEU A 93 16.65 4.45 0.23
CA LEU A 93 15.58 4.17 1.17
C LEU A 93 14.49 5.24 1.08
N VAL A 94 14.85 6.53 1.08
CA VAL A 94 13.88 7.64 0.95
C VAL A 94 13.07 7.53 -0.34
N SER A 95 13.73 7.31 -1.48
CA SER A 95 13.04 7.14 -2.77
C SER A 95 12.07 5.95 -2.74
N THR A 96 12.48 4.84 -2.13
CA THR A 96 11.65 3.64 -2.00
C THR A 96 10.44 3.91 -1.10
N CYS A 97 10.67 4.58 0.03
CA CYS A 97 9.61 4.94 0.97
C CYS A 97 8.60 5.90 0.36
N ASN A 98 9.01 6.88 -0.44
CA ASN A 98 8.09 7.78 -1.12
C ASN A 98 7.12 7.03 -2.04
N VAL A 99 7.58 6.04 -2.79
CA VAL A 99 6.73 5.20 -3.65
C VAL A 99 5.77 4.33 -2.81
N ILE A 100 6.29 3.68 -1.77
CA ILE A 100 5.48 2.84 -0.87
C ILE A 100 4.40 3.68 -0.17
N ASN A 101 4.75 4.89 0.26
CA ASN A 101 3.86 5.82 0.93
C ASN A 101 2.75 6.27 -0.01
N ALA A 102 3.09 6.71 -1.22
CA ALA A 102 2.12 7.12 -2.23
C ALA A 102 1.13 5.97 -2.53
N HIS A 103 1.63 4.74 -2.68
CA HIS A 103 0.78 3.57 -2.86
C HIS A 103 -0.11 3.27 -1.64
N HIS A 104 0.40 3.45 -0.41
CA HIS A 104 -0.39 3.28 0.80
C HIS A 104 -1.48 4.36 0.96
N GLU A 105 -1.16 5.62 0.62
CA GLU A 105 -2.11 6.74 0.61
C GLU A 105 -3.20 6.55 -0.43
N LEU A 106 -2.85 6.08 -1.62
CA LEU A 106 -3.79 5.70 -2.67
C LEU A 106 -4.76 4.62 -2.15
N LYS A 107 -4.23 3.53 -1.60
CA LYS A 107 -5.04 2.44 -1.03
C LYS A 107 -5.93 2.90 0.12
N SER A 108 -5.43 3.80 0.97
CA SER A 108 -6.21 4.40 2.06
C SER A 108 -7.36 5.25 1.51
N SER A 109 -7.09 6.05 0.48
CA SER A 109 -8.09 6.87 -0.21
C SER A 109 -9.17 6.01 -0.87
N CYS A 110 -8.80 4.91 -1.54
CA CYS A 110 -9.77 3.95 -2.09
C CYS A 110 -10.66 3.33 -1.01
N LYS A 111 -10.06 2.89 0.12
CA LYS A 111 -10.83 2.37 1.27
C LYS A 111 -11.78 3.42 1.83
N LYS A 112 -11.36 4.69 1.86
CA LYS A 112 -12.18 5.81 2.33
C LYS A 112 -13.35 6.07 1.38
N MET A 113 -13.13 6.06 0.06
CA MET A 113 -14.20 6.14 -0.93
C MET A 113 -15.20 5.01 -0.75
N ALA A 114 -14.75 3.76 -0.66
CA ALA A 114 -15.65 2.61 -0.45
C ALA A 114 -16.47 2.72 0.85
N LYS A 115 -15.88 3.26 1.93
CA LYS A 115 -16.61 3.54 3.18
C LYS A 115 -17.64 4.65 3.01
N LEU A 116 -17.29 5.72 2.30
CA LEU A 116 -18.20 6.82 2.02
C LEU A 116 -19.35 6.37 1.12
N GLN A 117 -19.10 5.47 0.16
CA GLN A 117 -20.15 4.87 -0.67
C GLN A 117 -21.16 4.13 0.21
N LYS A 118 -20.68 3.23 1.08
CA LYS A 118 -21.55 2.52 2.02
C LYS A 118 -22.36 3.44 2.93
N LEU A 119 -21.76 4.54 3.40
CA LEU A 119 -22.45 5.55 4.20
C LEU A 119 -23.51 6.31 3.38
N SER A 120 -23.21 6.61 2.12
CA SER A 120 -24.13 7.23 1.17
C SER A 120 -25.31 6.32 0.87
N ASP A 121 -25.06 5.03 0.61
CA ASP A 121 -26.10 4.03 0.35
C ASP A 121 -27.00 3.85 1.59
N ALA A 122 -26.41 3.87 2.79
CA ALA A 122 -27.13 3.83 4.06
C ALA A 122 -28.02 5.06 4.28
N SER A 123 -27.72 6.22 3.68
CA SER A 123 -28.61 7.40 3.78
C SER A 123 -29.98 7.16 3.13
N THR A 124 -30.02 6.31 2.11
CA THR A 124 -31.23 5.95 1.34
C THR A 124 -31.81 4.59 1.71
N ASN A 125 -31.11 3.80 2.53
CA ASN A 125 -31.51 2.46 2.93
C ASN A 125 -31.59 2.35 4.46
N ALA A 126 -32.81 2.35 4.99
CA ALA A 126 -33.07 2.34 6.44
C ALA A 126 -32.46 1.12 7.15
N THR A 127 -32.44 -0.06 6.51
CA THR A 127 -31.85 -1.28 7.07
C THR A 127 -30.33 -1.16 7.20
N LEU A 128 -29.66 -0.64 6.17
CA LEU A 128 -28.22 -0.38 6.22
C LEU A 128 -27.89 0.72 7.25
N LYS A 129 -28.71 1.77 7.33
CA LYS A 129 -28.57 2.81 8.35
C LYS A 129 -28.61 2.23 9.75
N GLN A 130 -29.61 1.37 10.03
CA GLN A 130 -29.76 0.72 11.32
C GLN A 130 -28.59 -0.21 11.62
N GLU A 131 -28.13 -1.02 10.67
CA GLU A 131 -26.95 -1.88 10.86
C GLU A 131 -25.68 -1.07 11.18
N LEU A 132 -25.50 0.08 10.55
CA LEU A 132 -24.37 0.97 10.83
C LEU A 132 -24.45 1.61 12.22
N LEU A 133 -25.66 1.96 12.67
CA LEU A 133 -25.92 2.48 14.01
C LEU A 133 -25.66 1.40 15.06
N ASP A 134 -26.21 0.19 14.89
CA ASP A 134 -26.06 -0.94 15.82
C ASP A 134 -24.58 -1.36 15.99
N LYS A 135 -23.77 -1.22 14.93
CA LYS A 135 -22.32 -1.50 14.98
C LYS A 135 -21.50 -0.35 15.57
N SER A 136 -22.09 0.83 15.73
CA SER A 136 -21.41 2.00 16.25
C SER A 136 -21.62 2.14 17.75
N LYS A 137 -20.56 2.51 18.47
CA LYS A 137 -20.66 2.89 19.89
C LYS A 137 -21.07 4.36 20.08
N ASN A 138 -21.29 5.10 18.98
CA ASN A 138 -21.53 6.54 18.97
C ASN A 138 -22.46 6.88 17.78
N ASP A 139 -23.76 6.94 18.05
CA ASP A 139 -24.80 7.08 17.01
C ASP A 139 -24.75 8.45 16.33
N THR A 140 -24.56 9.51 17.12
CA THR A 140 -24.47 10.90 16.63
C THR A 140 -23.31 11.11 15.64
N LYS A 141 -22.18 10.43 15.85
CA LYS A 141 -21.03 10.49 14.92
C LYS A 141 -21.28 9.76 13.61
N ILE A 142 -22.11 8.71 13.61
CA ILE A 142 -22.47 7.99 12.39
C ILE A 142 -23.46 8.81 11.58
N GLU A 143 -24.49 9.37 12.20
CA GLU A 143 -25.46 10.21 11.47
C GLU A 143 -24.81 11.41 10.81
N ALA A 144 -23.91 12.12 11.52
CA ALA A 144 -23.14 13.21 10.93
C ALA A 144 -22.26 12.74 9.75
N LYS A 145 -21.69 11.53 9.83
CA LYS A 145 -20.90 10.95 8.74
C LYS A 145 -21.75 10.54 7.55
N ILE A 146 -22.96 10.02 7.78
CA ILE A 146 -23.92 9.67 6.72
C ILE A 146 -24.35 10.94 5.98
N ALA A 147 -24.74 11.99 6.71
CA ALA A 147 -25.13 13.26 6.12
C ALA A 147 -24.00 13.91 5.28
N ALA A 148 -22.75 13.79 5.75
CA ALA A 148 -21.58 14.32 5.02
C ALA A 148 -21.03 13.37 3.94
N ALA A 149 -21.51 12.13 3.86
CA ALA A 149 -20.90 11.10 3.01
C ALA A 149 -21.03 11.43 1.53
N ALA A 150 -22.22 11.83 1.07
CA ALA A 150 -22.50 12.10 -0.34
C ALA A 150 -21.62 13.23 -0.90
N ALA A 151 -21.55 14.37 -0.21
CA ALA A 151 -20.73 15.51 -0.63
C ALA A 151 -19.22 15.16 -0.67
N LYS A 152 -18.75 14.40 0.34
CA LYS A 152 -17.35 13.99 0.41
C LYS A 152 -17.01 12.94 -0.64
N LEU A 153 -17.94 12.03 -0.92
CA LEU A 153 -17.80 11.06 -1.99
C LEU A 153 -17.73 11.75 -3.34
N GLN A 154 -18.65 12.68 -3.64
CA GLN A 154 -18.63 13.48 -4.86
C GLN A 154 -17.30 14.22 -5.06
N THR A 155 -16.76 14.80 -3.98
CA THR A 155 -15.45 15.47 -4.01
C THR A 155 -14.32 14.49 -4.39
N MET A 156 -14.33 13.28 -3.81
CA MET A 156 -13.30 12.28 -4.11
C MET A 156 -13.46 11.66 -5.50
N THR A 157 -14.70 11.42 -5.96
CA THR A 157 -14.98 10.83 -7.28
C THR A 157 -14.80 11.81 -8.43
N SER A 158 -14.76 13.12 -8.14
CA SER A 158 -14.40 14.13 -9.15
C SER A 158 -12.94 14.02 -9.61
N ASN A 159 -12.07 13.33 -8.85
CA ASN A 159 -10.73 12.98 -9.30
C ASN A 159 -10.77 11.64 -10.05
N THR A 160 -10.91 11.72 -11.37
CA THR A 160 -11.07 10.54 -12.24
C THR A 160 -9.87 9.60 -12.20
N THR A 161 -8.65 10.13 -12.03
CA THR A 161 -7.43 9.32 -11.83
C THR A 161 -7.54 8.50 -10.56
N LEU A 162 -7.94 9.11 -9.44
CA LEU A 162 -8.14 8.40 -8.17
C LEU A 162 -9.18 7.28 -8.31
N VAL A 163 -10.30 7.54 -9.00
CA VAL A 163 -11.35 6.53 -9.25
C VAL A 163 -10.79 5.37 -10.06
N SER A 164 -10.14 5.65 -11.19
CA SER A 164 -9.56 4.63 -12.07
C SER A 164 -8.55 3.74 -11.35
N GLU A 165 -7.66 4.34 -10.56
CA GLU A 165 -6.67 3.60 -9.77
C GLU A 165 -7.34 2.73 -8.69
N CYS A 166 -8.39 3.24 -8.05
CA CYS A 166 -9.13 2.48 -7.05
C CYS A 166 -9.88 1.30 -7.66
N ASP A 167 -10.44 1.45 -8.86
CA ASP A 167 -11.06 0.37 -9.62
C ASP A 167 -10.03 -0.69 -10.02
N ALA A 168 -8.85 -0.28 -10.48
CA ALA A 168 -7.75 -1.19 -10.79
C ALA A 168 -7.30 -1.99 -9.55
N ILE A 169 -7.19 -1.32 -8.40
CA ILE A 169 -6.86 -1.99 -7.12
C ILE A 169 -7.97 -2.96 -6.69
N ALA A 170 -9.24 -2.61 -6.90
CA ALA A 170 -10.37 -3.49 -6.59
C ALA A 170 -10.35 -4.75 -7.47
N GLN A 171 -10.19 -4.59 -8.79
CA GLN A 171 -10.12 -5.69 -9.75
C GLN A 171 -8.92 -6.61 -9.49
N ALA A 172 -7.75 -6.05 -9.19
CA ALA A 172 -6.56 -6.83 -8.83
C ALA A 172 -6.82 -7.69 -7.57
N LYS A 173 -7.57 -7.17 -6.60
CA LYS A 173 -7.94 -7.93 -5.39
C LYS A 173 -8.92 -9.07 -5.70
N GLU A 174 -9.86 -8.86 -6.61
CA GLU A 174 -10.84 -9.87 -7.02
C GLU A 174 -10.19 -11.00 -7.83
N ALA A 175 -9.33 -10.66 -8.79
CA ALA A 175 -8.53 -11.63 -9.54
C ALA A 175 -7.67 -12.51 -8.61
N GLN A 176 -7.09 -11.93 -7.56
CA GLN A 176 -6.34 -12.68 -6.55
C GLN A 176 -7.20 -13.56 -5.63
N ASN A 177 -8.50 -13.28 -5.49
CA ASN A 177 -9.42 -14.12 -4.73
C ASN A 177 -9.97 -15.26 -5.59
N ALA A 178 -10.22 -15.03 -6.88
CA ALA A 178 -10.59 -16.06 -7.84
C ALA A 178 -9.49 -17.14 -7.94
N ASN A 179 -8.21 -16.75 -7.98
CA ASN A 179 -7.08 -17.69 -8.00
C ASN A 179 -6.90 -18.49 -6.69
N LYS A 180 -7.54 -18.05 -5.59
CA LYS A 180 -7.53 -18.78 -4.30
C LYS A 180 -8.63 -19.86 -4.25
N GLY A 181 -9.61 -19.80 -5.15
CA GLY A 181 -10.71 -20.77 -5.25
C GLY A 181 -10.40 -22.01 -6.09
N THR A 182 -9.37 -21.97 -6.95
CA THR A 182 -9.04 -23.08 -7.88
C THR A 182 -8.04 -24.10 -7.31
N SER A 183 -7.44 -23.88 -6.14
CA SER A 183 -6.48 -24.82 -5.55
C SER A 183 -7.09 -25.84 -4.57
N SER A 184 -8.42 -25.95 -4.48
CA SER A 184 -9.09 -26.84 -3.51
C SER A 184 -9.98 -27.93 -4.13
N SER A 185 -9.84 -28.22 -5.43
CA SER A 185 -10.65 -29.28 -6.06
C SER A 185 -9.89 -30.04 -7.14
N SER A 186 -8.92 -30.85 -6.72
CA SER A 186 -8.49 -32.04 -7.46
C SER A 186 -7.70 -32.98 -6.53
N SER A 187 -8.40 -33.54 -5.54
CA SER A 187 -7.93 -34.70 -4.79
C SER A 187 -9.09 -35.69 -4.68
N SER A 188 -8.81 -36.94 -5.05
CA SER A 188 -9.68 -38.13 -5.17
C SER A 188 -10.33 -38.26 -6.56
N SER A 189 -10.13 -39.32 -7.35
CA SER A 189 -9.96 -40.72 -6.94
C SER A 189 -9.32 -41.62 -8.01
N ALA A 190 -8.65 -42.66 -7.49
CA ALA A 190 -8.60 -44.03 -7.99
C ALA A 190 -7.51 -44.47 -9.00
N SER A 191 -6.64 -45.31 -8.43
CA SER A 191 -5.69 -46.25 -9.00
C SER A 191 -6.18 -47.12 -10.16
N ALA A 192 -5.29 -47.39 -11.10
CA ALA A 192 -5.08 -48.74 -11.63
C ALA A 192 -3.66 -48.85 -12.21
N SER A 193 -2.85 -49.76 -11.64
CA SER A 193 -1.63 -50.29 -12.28
C SER A 193 -2.00 -51.08 -13.54
N PRO A 194 -1.05 -51.32 -14.47
CA PRO A 194 -0.21 -52.52 -14.31
C PRO A 194 1.28 -52.31 -14.64
N SER A 195 2.02 -53.36 -14.30
CA SER A 195 3.47 -53.54 -14.24
C SER A 195 4.21 -53.63 -15.59
N ALA A 196 5.54 -53.47 -15.48
CA ALA A 196 6.62 -54.00 -16.33
C ALA A 196 6.79 -53.32 -17.71
N SER A 197 7.96 -53.11 -18.29
CA SER A 197 9.30 -53.71 -18.14
C SER A 197 10.36 -52.75 -18.73
N SER A 198 11.57 -52.79 -18.17
CA SER A 198 12.90 -52.55 -18.78
C SER A 198 13.00 -52.00 -20.22
N THR A 199 13.74 -50.91 -20.43
CA THR A 199 15.05 -50.92 -21.16
C THR A 199 15.78 -49.56 -21.08
N SER A 200 17.10 -49.68 -21.13
CA SER A 200 18.17 -48.69 -21.05
C SER A 200 18.09 -47.54 -22.06
N ALA A 201 18.61 -46.37 -21.70
CA ALA A 201 19.69 -45.67 -22.41
C ALA A 201 19.92 -44.28 -21.80
N ALA A 202 21.13 -43.81 -21.97
CA ALA A 202 21.74 -42.70 -21.31
C ALA A 202 21.45 -41.34 -21.97
N GLU A 203 21.88 -40.30 -21.25
CA GLU A 203 22.26 -38.96 -21.73
C GLU A 203 21.14 -37.99 -22.13
N ALA A 204 20.99 -36.90 -21.35
CA ALA A 204 21.37 -35.56 -21.80
C ALA A 204 21.02 -34.52 -20.74
N LEU A 205 22.05 -33.81 -20.25
CA LEU A 205 21.90 -32.52 -19.59
C LEU A 205 21.30 -31.52 -20.59
N ALA A 206 20.24 -30.82 -20.20
CA ALA A 206 19.82 -29.59 -20.86
C ALA A 206 19.62 -28.48 -19.82
N VAL A 207 20.71 -27.74 -19.61
CA VAL A 207 20.74 -26.42 -18.96
C VAL A 207 19.97 -25.44 -19.85
N GLY A 208 18.75 -25.08 -19.43
CA GLY A 208 17.94 -24.05 -20.09
C GLY A 208 18.19 -22.66 -19.51
N LYS A 209 19.25 -21.99 -19.98
CA LYS A 209 19.43 -20.54 -19.85
C LYS A 209 18.47 -19.86 -20.82
N VAL A 210 17.44 -19.16 -20.33
CA VAL A 210 16.64 -18.26 -21.17
C VAL A 210 17.26 -16.87 -21.06
N ALA A 211 18.02 -16.52 -22.10
CA ALA A 211 18.48 -15.18 -22.37
C ALA A 211 17.28 -14.32 -22.82
N PHE A 212 16.93 -13.31 -22.03
CA PHE A 212 16.11 -12.18 -22.51
C PHE A 212 17.03 -10.97 -22.63
N GLY A 213 17.57 -10.79 -23.83
CA GLY A 213 18.03 -9.49 -24.30
C GLY A 213 16.88 -8.82 -25.05
N LEU A 214 16.57 -7.58 -24.68
CA LEU A 214 16.19 -6.57 -25.67
C LEU A 214 16.60 -5.18 -25.18
N LEU A 215 17.37 -4.52 -26.03
CA LEU A 215 17.73 -3.11 -25.98
C LEU A 215 16.49 -2.21 -26.04
N THR A 216 16.51 -1.11 -25.30
CA THR A 216 16.13 0.21 -25.84
C THR A 216 17.00 1.29 -25.21
N ALA A 217 17.89 1.85 -26.02
CA ALA A 217 18.60 3.09 -25.76
C ALA A 217 17.61 4.25 -25.83
N MET A 218 17.66 5.17 -24.86
CA MET A 218 17.09 6.51 -25.03
C MET A 218 18.18 7.54 -24.79
N ALA A 219 18.47 8.28 -25.85
CA ALA A 219 19.32 9.45 -25.86
C ALA A 219 18.63 10.59 -25.10
N LEU A 220 19.29 11.13 -24.08
CA LEU A 220 18.93 12.41 -23.47
C LEU A 220 19.87 13.46 -24.05
N GLY A 221 19.33 14.28 -24.95
CA GLY A 221 19.98 15.46 -25.47
C GLY A 221 20.17 16.50 -24.36
N ALA A 222 21.39 17.05 -24.30
CA ALA A 222 21.71 18.21 -23.49
C ALA A 222 20.99 19.45 -24.07
N VAL A 223 20.14 20.08 -23.25
CA VAL A 223 19.70 21.46 -23.49
C VAL A 223 20.48 22.33 -22.52
N THR A 224 21.48 23.02 -23.06
CA THR A 224 22.19 24.13 -22.44
C THR A 224 21.26 25.35 -22.46
N ILE A 225 20.94 25.92 -21.31
CA ILE A 225 20.32 27.25 -21.21
C ILE A 225 21.40 28.19 -20.69
N LEU A 226 21.71 29.22 -21.49
CA LEU A 226 22.45 30.41 -21.11
C LEU A 226 21.62 31.27 -20.15
#